data_AF-A0A7M4DN96-F1
#
_entry.id   AF-A0A7M4DN96-F1
#
_cell.length_a   1.000
_cell.length_b   1.000
_cell.length_c   1.000
_cell.angle_alpha   90.00
_cell.angle_beta   90.00
_cell.angle_gamma   90.00
#
_symmetry.space_group_name_H-M   'P 1'
#
loop_
_entity.id
_entity.type
_entity.pdbx_description
1 polymer ?
#
loop_
_entity_poly.entity_id
_entity_poly.type
_entity_poly.pdbx_seq_one_letter_code
_entity_poly.pdbx_strand_id
1 'polypeptide(L)'
;MGVMIMVHRVPEGIEDPYTQMLYDEAGEYLPMGEPGALAGALNEALAATGAEGLIDESTGVLVPHGVDSVSFTVHESQVRMIFVNGPTGEVFDALAAVGGPDWAVLDAGTGERYN
;
A
#
# COMPACT_ATOMS: atom_id res chain seq x y z
N MET A 1 -2.85 -0.15 19.98
CA MET A 1 -2.01 -0.13 18.77
C MET A 1 -2.95 0.06 17.61
N GLY A 2 -2.68 1.03 16.72
CA GLY A 2 -3.45 1.18 15.49
C GLY A 2 -3.21 -0.01 14.56
N VAL A 3 -4.16 -0.28 13.67
CA VAL A 3 -4.00 -1.27 12.60
C VAL A 3 -2.91 -0.78 11.64
N MET A 4 -2.01 -1.68 11.24
CA MET A 4 -1.05 -1.44 10.17
C MET A 4 -1.43 -2.35 9.02
N ILE A 5 -1.62 -1.78 7.83
CA ILE A 5 -1.78 -2.58 6.63
C ILE A 5 -0.51 -2.56 5.79
N MET A 6 -0.32 -3.66 5.08
CA MET A 6 0.69 -3.87 4.07
C MET A 6 -0.01 -4.13 2.74
N VAL A 7 0.54 -3.56 1.67
CA VAL A 7 0.09 -3.82 0.31
C VAL A 7 1.27 -4.28 -0.52
N HIS A 8 1.11 -5.40 -1.22
CA HIS A 8 2.09 -5.87 -2.19
C HIS A 8 1.40 -6.63 -3.32
N ARG A 9 2.12 -6.84 -4.42
CA ARG A 9 1.65 -7.71 -5.51
C ARG A 9 1.93 -9.17 -5.20
N VAL A 10 0.98 -10.02 -5.56
CA VAL A 10 1.00 -11.46 -5.35
C VAL A 10 1.18 -12.16 -6.69
N PRO A 11 2.21 -13.01 -6.85
CA PRO A 11 2.36 -13.85 -8.03
C PRO A 11 1.14 -14.77 -8.24
N GLU A 12 0.86 -15.10 -9.50
CA GLU A 12 -0.20 -16.06 -9.83
C GLU A 12 0.07 -17.42 -9.17
N GLY A 13 -0.95 -18.01 -8.54
CA GLY A 13 -0.86 -19.33 -7.91
C GLY A 13 -0.42 -19.35 -6.44
N ILE A 14 -0.20 -18.19 -5.81
CA ILE A 14 0.03 -18.11 -4.36
C ILE A 14 -1.31 -18.14 -3.62
N GLU A 15 -1.52 -19.19 -2.82
CA GLU A 15 -2.75 -19.37 -2.02
C GLU A 15 -2.78 -18.47 -0.77
N ASP A 16 -1.62 -18.23 -0.14
CA ASP A 16 -1.50 -17.38 1.05
C ASP A 16 -0.41 -16.29 0.86
N PRO A 17 -0.83 -15.07 0.52
CA PRO A 17 0.05 -13.91 0.39
C PRO A 17 0.83 -13.58 1.68
N TYR A 18 0.25 -13.86 2.86
CA TYR A 18 0.90 -13.55 4.13
C TYR A 18 2.03 -14.52 4.44
N THR A 19 1.87 -15.81 4.10
CA THR A 19 2.95 -16.78 4.22
C THR A 19 4.14 -16.39 3.35
N GLN A 20 3.91 -15.91 2.11
CA GLN A 20 4.98 -15.39 1.27
C GLN A 20 5.74 -14.24 1.96
N MET A 21 5.02 -13.37 2.65
CA MET A 21 5.61 -12.23 3.36
C MET A 21 6.60 -12.63 4.46
N LEU A 22 6.37 -13.78 5.10
CA LEU A 22 7.22 -14.27 6.18
C LEU A 22 8.56 -14.84 5.70
N TYR A 23 8.67 -15.21 4.42
CA TYR A 23 9.82 -15.93 3.88
C TYR A 23 10.62 -15.14 2.83
N ASP A 24 9.98 -14.21 2.12
CA ASP A 24 10.60 -13.44 1.04
C ASP A 24 11.16 -12.10 1.55
N GLU A 25 12.31 -11.67 1.02
CA GLU A 25 12.81 -10.33 1.30
C GLU A 25 11.95 -9.28 0.57
N ALA A 26 11.78 -8.10 1.17
CA ALA A 26 10.90 -7.08 0.59
C ALA A 26 11.35 -6.56 -0.80
N GLY A 27 12.60 -6.80 -1.20
CA GLY A 27 13.08 -6.53 -2.54
C GLY A 27 12.59 -7.52 -3.61
N GLU A 28 12.16 -8.72 -3.20
CA GLU A 28 11.78 -9.83 -4.08
C GLU A 28 10.31 -9.77 -4.53
N TYR A 29 9.48 -8.94 -3.89
CA TYR A 29 8.09 -8.77 -4.32
C TYR A 29 7.99 -8.20 -5.74
N LEU A 30 6.88 -8.52 -6.40
CA LEU A 30 6.59 -8.01 -7.72
C LEU A 30 6.47 -6.47 -7.71
N PRO A 31 7.00 -5.78 -8.73
CA PRO A 31 7.00 -4.32 -8.77
C PRO A 31 5.58 -3.77 -8.93
N MET A 32 5.24 -2.75 -8.16
CA MET A 32 3.95 -2.04 -8.17
C MET A 32 3.99 -0.78 -9.05
N GLY A 33 5.18 -0.33 -9.44
CA GLY A 33 5.40 0.85 -10.26
C GLY A 33 6.50 1.76 -9.71
N GLU A 34 6.81 2.84 -10.44
CA GLU A 34 7.76 3.85 -9.98
C GLU A 34 7.16 4.68 -8.83
N PRO A 35 7.95 5.07 -7.81
CA PRO A 35 7.44 5.77 -6.62
C PRO A 35 6.63 7.03 -6.95
N GLY A 36 7.12 7.88 -7.85
CA GLY A 36 6.43 9.13 -8.21
C GLY A 36 5.13 8.91 -8.99
N ALA A 37 5.12 7.93 -9.90
CA ALA A 37 3.91 7.59 -10.65
C ALA A 37 2.84 6.98 -9.74
N LEU A 38 3.25 6.07 -8.85
CA LEU A 38 2.35 5.45 -7.89
C LEU A 38 1.81 6.47 -6.88
N ALA A 39 2.65 7.36 -6.36
CA ALA A 39 2.21 8.44 -5.48
C ALA A 39 1.21 9.38 -6.18
N GLY A 40 1.46 9.73 -7.44
CA GLY A 40 0.54 10.52 -8.25
C GLY A 40 -0.84 9.86 -8.39
N ALA A 41 -0.87 8.56 -8.71
CA ALA A 41 -2.11 7.80 -8.84
C ALA A 41 -2.87 7.68 -7.51
N LEU A 42 -2.18 7.40 -6.41
CA LEU A 42 -2.77 7.36 -5.07
C LEU A 42 -3.34 8.71 -4.66
N ASN A 43 -2.64 9.81 -4.94
CA ASN A 43 -3.12 11.16 -4.64
C ASN A 43 -4.37 11.53 -5.44
N GLU A 44 -4.43 11.15 -6.72
CA GLU A 44 -5.62 11.37 -7.54
C GLU A 44 -6.82 10.58 -6.99
N ALA A 45 -6.60 9.32 -6.60
CA ALA A 45 -7.64 8.49 -6.00
C ALA A 45 -8.09 8.99 -4.63
N LEU A 46 -7.18 9.41 -3.76
CA LEU A 46 -7.49 10.03 -2.46
C LEU A 46 -8.23 11.36 -2.62
N ALA A 47 -7.85 12.17 -3.61
CA ALA A 47 -8.59 13.40 -3.89
C ALA A 47 -10.03 13.10 -4.34
N ALA A 48 -10.25 12.00 -5.08
CA ALA A 48 -11.58 11.58 -5.51
C ALA A 48 -12.49 11.10 -4.35
N THR A 49 -11.93 10.62 -3.23
CA THR A 49 -12.70 10.30 -2.02
C THR A 49 -13.04 11.54 -1.19
N GLY A 50 -12.41 12.69 -1.48
CA GLY A 50 -12.52 13.91 -0.69
C GLY A 50 -11.61 13.91 0.54
N ALA A 51 -10.59 13.05 0.58
CA ALA A 51 -9.64 13.02 1.68
C ALA A 51 -8.88 14.35 1.82
N GLU A 52 -8.82 14.85 3.05
CA GLU A 52 -8.01 16.02 3.42
C GLU A 52 -6.83 15.58 4.29
N GLY A 53 -5.67 16.22 4.10
CA GLY A 53 -4.44 15.81 4.76
C GLY A 53 -3.22 16.62 4.37
N LEU A 54 -2.03 16.08 4.70
CA LEU A 54 -0.74 16.68 4.33
C LEU A 54 0.02 15.73 3.41
N ILE A 55 0.77 16.28 2.46
CA ILE A 55 1.67 15.48 1.62
C ILE A 55 2.88 15.07 2.47
N ASP A 56 3.14 13.77 2.55
CA ASP A 56 4.37 13.24 3.12
C ASP A 56 5.54 13.51 2.18
N GLU A 57 6.59 14.17 2.67
CA GLU A 57 7.73 14.59 1.85
C GLU A 57 8.58 13.41 1.36
N SER A 58 8.51 12.25 2.02
CA SER A 58 9.33 11.08 1.68
C SER A 58 8.73 10.26 0.54
N THR A 59 7.41 10.13 0.52
CA THR A 59 6.66 9.35 -0.48
C THR A 59 5.99 10.22 -1.54
N GLY A 60 5.72 11.49 -1.24
CA GLY A 60 4.90 12.38 -2.06
C GLY A 60 3.41 12.06 -1.99
N VAL A 61 2.97 11.17 -1.10
CA VAL A 61 1.57 10.75 -0.95
C VAL A 61 0.85 11.65 0.05
N LEU A 62 -0.41 12.00 -0.23
CA LEU A 62 -1.32 12.62 0.72
C LEU A 62 -1.59 11.65 1.86
N VAL A 63 -1.29 12.06 3.08
CA VAL A 63 -1.62 11.34 4.31
C VAL A 63 -2.91 11.94 4.87
N PRO A 64 -4.07 11.26 4.73
CA PRO A 64 -5.34 11.76 5.23
C PRO A 64 -5.32 11.93 6.75
N HIS A 65 -6.16 12.82 7.26
CA HIS A 65 -6.36 12.95 8.70
C HIS A 65 -6.77 11.61 9.34
N GLY A 66 -6.08 11.20 10.40
CA GLY A 66 -6.29 9.92 11.07
C GLY A 66 -5.37 8.80 10.60
N VAL A 67 -4.65 9.00 9.49
CA VAL A 67 -3.54 8.14 9.06
C VAL A 67 -2.24 8.64 9.69
N ASP A 68 -1.51 7.74 10.34
CA ASP A 68 -0.26 8.07 11.04
C ASP A 68 0.90 8.21 10.04
N SER A 69 0.97 7.32 9.04
CA SER A 69 2.01 7.37 8.01
C SER A 69 1.68 6.48 6.81
N VAL A 70 2.17 6.86 5.63
CA VAL A 70 2.27 6.02 4.44
C VAL A 70 3.74 5.89 4.07
N SER A 71 4.23 4.68 3.79
CA SER A 71 5.62 4.47 3.38
C SER A 71 5.73 3.45 2.26
N PHE A 72 6.77 3.61 1.42
CA PHE A 72 7.09 2.68 0.35
C PHE A 72 8.39 1.94 0.65
N THR A 73 8.41 0.65 0.37
CA THR A 73 9.66 -0.09 0.19
C THR A 73 10.00 -0.09 -1.29
N VAL A 74 11.17 0.45 -1.63
CA VAL A 74 11.63 0.62 -3.01
C VAL A 74 12.86 -0.25 -3.26
N HIS A 75 12.83 -1.04 -4.32
CA HIS A 75 13.97 -1.84 -4.79
C HIS A 75 14.08 -1.75 -6.31
N GLU A 76 15.29 -1.49 -6.80
CA GLU A 76 15.57 -1.24 -8.23
C GLU A 76 14.67 -0.14 -8.84
N SER A 77 14.49 0.96 -8.10
CA SER A 77 13.64 2.11 -8.48
C SER A 77 12.15 1.78 -8.66
N GLN A 78 11.70 0.62 -8.18
CA GLN A 78 10.30 0.20 -8.20
C GLN A 78 9.79 0.04 -6.77
N VAL A 79 8.56 0.51 -6.51
CA VAL A 79 7.86 0.19 -5.27
C VAL A 79 7.55 -1.30 -5.26
N ARG A 80 7.89 -1.97 -4.17
CA ARG A 80 7.66 -3.40 -3.94
C ARG A 80 6.53 -3.63 -2.96
N MET A 81 6.34 -2.66 -2.08
CA MET A 81 5.38 -2.74 -0.98
C MET A 81 5.01 -1.33 -0.48
N ILE A 82 3.77 -1.20 -0.01
CA ILE A 82 3.26 -0.02 0.69
C ILE A 82 2.91 -0.42 2.12
N PHE A 83 3.27 0.41 3.10
CA PHE A 83 2.74 0.33 4.45
C PHE A 83 1.87 1.52 4.76
N VAL A 84 0.75 1.29 5.45
CA VAL A 84 -0.10 2.35 6.00
C VAL A 84 -0.38 2.08 7.47
N ASN A 85 -0.05 3.04 8.32
CA ASN A 85 -0.36 3.02 9.75
C ASN A 85 -1.64 3.81 10.00
N GLY A 86 -2.63 3.17 10.63
CA GLY A 86 -3.95 3.75 10.87
C GLY A 86 -4.73 4.01 9.58
N PRO A 87 -4.88 3.02 8.66
CA PRO A 87 -5.60 3.24 7.42
C PRO A 87 -7.06 3.63 7.67
N THR A 88 -7.53 4.65 6.96
CA THR A 88 -8.93 5.07 6.97
C THR A 88 -9.69 4.46 5.79
N GLY A 89 -11.02 4.60 5.77
CA GLY A 89 -11.85 4.12 4.65
C GLY A 89 -11.41 4.71 3.30
N GLU A 90 -11.05 5.99 3.28
CA GLU A 90 -10.55 6.69 2.10
C GLU A 90 -9.27 6.07 1.55
N VAL A 91 -8.38 5.57 2.42
CA VAL A 91 -7.17 4.87 2.00
C VAL A 91 -7.52 3.54 1.34
N PHE A 92 -8.45 2.77 1.91
CA PHE A 92 -8.89 1.51 1.31
C PHE A 92 -9.54 1.74 -0.06
N ASP A 93 -10.40 2.75 -0.18
CA ASP A 93 -11.04 3.12 -1.44
C ASP A 93 -10.00 3.55 -2.50
N ALA A 94 -9.00 4.34 -2.10
CA ALA A 94 -7.92 4.74 -3.00
C ALA A 94 -7.05 3.56 -3.46
N LEU A 95 -6.70 2.65 -2.54
CA LEU A 95 -5.96 1.43 -2.86
C LEU A 95 -6.76 0.52 -3.80
N ALA A 96 -8.08 0.41 -3.62
CA ALA A 96 -8.95 -0.37 -4.49
C ALA A 96 -9.08 0.25 -5.90
N ALA A 97 -9.03 1.57 -6.01
CA ALA A 97 -9.11 2.28 -7.29
C ALA A 97 -7.80 2.20 -8.11
N VAL A 98 -6.65 2.23 -7.43
CA VAL A 98 -5.32 2.21 -8.07
C VAL A 98 -4.79 0.80 -8.27
N GLY A 99 -5.09 -0.09 -7.32
CA GLY A 99 -4.53 -1.44 -7.28
C GLY A 99 -5.03 -2.35 -8.40
N GLY A 100 -4.21 -3.36 -8.71
CA GLY A 100 -4.58 -4.45 -9.62
C GLY A 100 -5.28 -5.61 -8.91
N PRO A 101 -5.88 -6.56 -9.66
CA PRO A 101 -6.48 -7.77 -9.09
C PRO A 101 -5.48 -8.68 -8.38
N ASP A 102 -4.18 -8.46 -8.64
CA ASP A 102 -3.05 -9.18 -8.06
C ASP A 102 -2.45 -8.46 -6.84
N TRP A 103 -3.06 -7.37 -6.35
CA TRP A 103 -2.63 -6.71 -5.12
C TRP A 103 -3.29 -7.38 -3.92
N ALA A 104 -2.51 -7.72 -2.90
CA ALA A 104 -3.03 -8.11 -1.60
C ALA A 104 -2.94 -6.92 -0.64
N VAL A 105 -4.04 -6.65 0.06
CA VAL A 105 -4.08 -5.69 1.18
C VAL A 105 -4.28 -6.51 2.46
N LEU A 106 -3.25 -6.52 3.29
CA LEU A 106 -3.16 -7.40 4.46
C LEU A 106 -2.98 -6.59 5.73
N ASP A 107 -3.54 -7.05 6.84
CA ASP A 107 -3.11 -6.62 8.17
C ASP A 107 -1.68 -7.15 8.41
N ALA A 108 -0.73 -6.26 8.66
CA ALA A 108 0.68 -6.62 8.79
C ALA A 108 0.97 -7.50 10.02
N GLY A 109 0.12 -7.44 11.05
CA GLY A 109 0.28 -8.21 12.29
C GLY A 109 -0.40 -9.58 12.27
N THR A 110 -1.48 -9.74 11.51
CA THR A 110 -2.32 -10.95 11.53
C THR A 110 -2.41 -11.68 10.19
N GLY A 111 -2.10 -11.00 9.09
CA GLY A 111 -2.28 -11.52 7.74
C GLY A 111 -3.72 -11.51 7.24
N GLU A 112 -4.68 -10.97 8.01
CA GLU A 112 -6.06 -10.84 7.57
C GLU A 112 -6.15 -9.98 6.31
N ARG A 113 -6.91 -10.46 5.31
CA ARG A 113 -7.02 -9.82 4.01
C ARG A 113 -8.25 -8.92 3.95
N TYR A 114 -8.06 -7.71 3.41
CA TYR A 114 -9.11 -6.70 3.29
C TYR A 114 -9.77 -6.65 1.90
N ASN A 115 -9.25 -7.38 0.90
CA ASN A 115 -9.70 -7.36 -0.49
C ASN A 115 -9.86 -8.74 -1.14
#